data_AF-A0A662Q0V1-F1
#
_entry.id   AF-A0A662Q0V1-F1
#
_cell.length_a   1.000
_cell.length_b   1.000
_cell.length_c   1.000
_cell.angle_alpha   90.00
_cell.angle_beta   90.00
_cell.angle_gamma   90.00
#
_symmetry.space_group_name_H-M   'P 1'
#
loop_
_entity.id
_entity.type
_entity.pdbx_description
1 polymer ?
#
loop_
_entity_poly.entity_id
_entity_poly.type
_entity_poly.pdbx_seq_one_letter_code
_entity_poly.pdbx_strand_id
1 'polypeptide(L)'
;MDVRRILTINYRLNVMGLIAGFFLIYIAISDKPWWILIGGSVEEHVFSAELSPFMTMITVLGRPVHLPIITYLNMGVRLSFLVAAATTILGSIFVRRSWSKKFISLAGLKTPIAFLILLFVCLEIVKIHFGITIPIIGRSTL
;
A
#
# COMPACT_ATOMS: atom_id res chain seq x y z
N MET A 1 3.63 -33.08 13.40
CA MET A 1 3.26 -31.87 14.19
C MET A 1 2.18 -31.11 13.43
N ASP A 2 1.06 -30.80 14.08
CA ASP A 2 -0.04 -30.08 13.43
C ASP A 2 0.24 -28.57 13.41
N VAL A 3 0.66 -28.07 12.25
CA VAL A 3 1.06 -26.68 12.01
C VAL A 3 -0.06 -25.70 12.40
N ARG A 4 -1.34 -26.08 12.24
CA ARG A 4 -2.48 -25.23 12.62
C ARG A 4 -2.55 -24.98 14.12
N ARG A 5 -2.16 -25.97 14.93
CA ARG A 5 -2.20 -25.87 16.40
C ARG A 5 -1.11 -24.94 16.94
N ILE A 6 0.04 -24.88 16.27
CA ILE A 6 1.15 -24.00 16.60
C ILE A 6 0.83 -22.55 16.20
N LEU A 7 0.37 -22.34 14.95
CA LEU A 7 0.04 -21.01 14.43
C LEU A 7 -1.13 -20.33 15.17
N THR A 8 -1.96 -21.11 15.85
CA THR A 8 -3.12 -20.60 16.60
C THR A 8 -2.95 -20.64 18.13
N ILE A 9 -1.77 -21.01 18.65
CA ILE A 9 -1.51 -21.28 20.08
C ILE A 9 -2.67 -22.08 20.69
N ASN A 10 -2.96 -23.25 20.11
CA ASN A 10 -4.08 -24.10 20.50
C ASN A 10 -5.45 -23.35 20.43
N TYR A 11 -5.71 -22.66 19.31
CA TYR A 11 -6.92 -21.88 19.04
C TYR A 11 -7.22 -20.78 20.06
N ARG A 12 -6.19 -20.23 20.72
CA ARG A 12 -6.33 -19.08 21.61
C ARG A 12 -6.05 -17.76 20.89
N LEU A 13 -5.11 -17.76 19.95
CA LEU A 13 -4.64 -16.54 19.29
C LEU A 13 -4.13 -16.85 17.88
N ASN A 14 -4.57 -16.11 16.86
CA ASN A 14 -4.07 -16.26 15.50
C ASN A 14 -2.77 -15.44 15.34
N VAL A 15 -1.63 -16.08 15.54
CA VAL A 15 -0.32 -15.40 15.52
C VAL A 15 -0.07 -14.75 14.16
N MET A 16 -0.44 -15.44 13.08
CA MET A 16 -0.21 -14.96 11.72
C MET A 16 -1.09 -13.77 11.36
N GLY A 17 -2.35 -13.76 11.82
CA GLY A 17 -3.22 -12.60 11.67
C GLY A 17 -2.75 -11.40 12.48
N LEU A 18 -2.20 -11.64 13.68
CA LEU A 18 -1.64 -10.59 14.52
C LEU A 18 -0.40 -9.94 13.89
N ILE A 19 0.52 -10.77 13.36
CA ILE A 19 1.68 -10.32 12.58
C ILE A 19 1.22 -9.52 11.34
N ALA A 20 0.25 -10.04 10.58
CA ALA A 20 -0.29 -9.35 9.41
C ALA A 20 -0.90 -7.99 9.77
N GLY A 21 -1.66 -7.91 10.88
CA GLY A 21 -2.22 -6.67 11.39
C GLY A 21 -1.14 -5.63 11.71
N PHE A 22 -0.05 -6.03 12.38
CA PHE A 22 1.07 -5.13 12.65
C PHE A 22 1.80 -4.67 11.38
N PHE A 23 1.96 -5.56 10.39
CA PHE A 23 2.52 -5.16 9.09
C PHE A 23 1.63 -4.14 8.37
N LEU A 24 0.31 -4.29 8.42
CA LEU A 24 -0.62 -3.31 7.84
C LEU A 24 -0.48 -1.93 8.50
N ILE A 25 -0.31 -1.89 9.83
CA ILE A 25 -0.05 -0.62 10.56
C ILE A 25 1.27 -0.01 10.09
N TYR A 26 2.34 -0.81 10.08
CA TYR A 26 3.66 -0.35 9.68
C TYR A 26 3.65 0.23 8.26
N ILE A 27 3.02 -0.47 7.32
CA ILE A 27 2.90 -0.04 5.93
C ILE A 27 2.09 1.26 5.81
N ALA A 28 0.97 1.37 6.52
CA ALA A 28 0.09 2.54 6.42
C ALA A 28 0.74 3.83 6.97
N ILE A 29 1.58 3.69 7.99
CA ILE A 29 2.29 4.82 8.64
C ILE A 29 3.62 5.12 7.93
N SER A 30 4.17 4.17 7.17
CA SER A 30 5.39 4.38 6.41
C SER A 30 5.15 5.37 5.26
N ASP A 31 5.76 6.56 5.37
CA ASP A 31 5.79 7.55 4.29
C ASP A 31 6.82 7.23 3.19
N LYS A 32 7.47 6.06 3.26
CA LYS A 32 8.46 5.66 2.25
C LYS A 32 7.81 5.56 0.87
N PRO A 33 8.39 6.21 -0.16
CA PRO A 33 7.92 6.03 -1.52
C PRO A 33 8.22 4.61 -1.99
N TRP A 34 7.26 4.01 -2.68
CA TRP A 34 7.42 2.69 -3.28
C TRP A 34 7.93 2.82 -4.72
N TRP A 35 7.61 3.95 -5.36
CA TRP A 35 8.05 4.30 -6.70
C TRP A 35 8.68 5.68 -6.71
N ILE A 36 9.77 5.80 -7.45
CA ILE A 36 10.47 7.06 -7.68
C ILE A 36 10.67 7.16 -9.19
N LEU A 37 10.00 8.13 -9.79
CA LEU A 37 10.12 8.48 -11.20
C LEU A 37 10.92 9.79 -11.30
N ILE A 38 11.92 9.82 -12.15
CA ILE A 38 12.75 11.00 -12.39
C ILE A 38 12.83 11.21 -13.90
N GLY A 39 12.40 12.38 -14.37
CA GLY A 39 12.51 12.79 -15.78
C GLY A 39 13.44 14.00 -15.92
N GLY A 40 14.27 14.00 -16.96
CA GLY A 40 15.28 15.03 -17.21
C GLY A 40 16.72 14.48 -17.28
N SER A 41 17.68 15.38 -17.52
CA SER A 41 19.10 15.00 -17.57
C SER A 41 19.60 14.63 -16.17
N VAL A 42 20.67 13.83 -16.10
CA VAL A 42 21.30 13.39 -14.83
C VAL A 42 21.72 14.59 -13.95
N GLU A 43 21.94 15.75 -14.54
CA GLU A 43 22.41 16.97 -13.86
C GLU A 43 21.26 17.91 -13.45
N GLU A 44 20.13 17.93 -14.19
CA GLU A 44 18.97 18.76 -13.88
C GLU A 44 17.66 17.96 -13.97
N HIS A 45 17.09 17.66 -12.80
CA HIS A 45 15.83 16.92 -12.68
C HIS A 45 14.66 17.83 -13.04
N VAL A 46 14.16 17.72 -14.28
CA VAL A 46 13.03 18.51 -14.79
C VAL A 46 11.72 18.08 -14.11
N PHE A 47 11.60 16.81 -13.75
CA PHE A 47 10.44 16.24 -13.08
C PHE A 47 10.86 15.14 -12.10
N SER A 48 10.23 15.07 -10.93
CA SER A 48 10.30 13.91 -10.05
C SER A 48 8.93 13.57 -9.46
N ALA A 49 8.62 12.29 -9.36
CA ALA A 49 7.43 11.81 -8.68
C ALA A 49 7.77 10.64 -7.76
N GLU A 50 7.53 10.84 -6.48
CA GLU A 50 7.66 9.85 -5.43
C GLU A 50 6.26 9.42 -4.98
N LEU A 51 5.92 8.16 -5.24
CA LEU A 51 4.57 7.65 -5.11
C LEU A 51 4.50 6.44 -4.19
N SER A 52 3.50 6.42 -3.34
CA SER A 52 2.98 5.26 -2.61
C SER A 52 1.47 5.46 -2.40
N PRO A 53 0.71 4.40 -2.01
CA PRO A 53 -0.71 4.55 -1.69
C PRO A 53 -1.02 5.50 -0.52
N PHE A 54 0.00 5.85 0.27
CA PHE A 54 -0.13 6.65 1.49
C PHE A 54 0.55 8.02 1.38
N MET A 55 1.42 8.21 0.38
CA MET A 55 2.20 9.41 0.17
C MET A 55 2.42 9.66 -1.32
N THR A 56 2.26 10.91 -1.74
CA THR A 56 2.48 11.31 -3.13
C THR A 56 3.15 12.66 -3.13
N MET A 57 4.36 12.72 -3.66
CA MET A 57 5.12 13.94 -3.84
C MET A 57 5.50 14.06 -5.31
N ILE A 58 5.05 15.12 -5.95
CA ILE A 58 5.34 15.41 -7.34
C ILE A 58 6.07 16.75 -7.37
N THR A 59 7.20 16.80 -8.04
CA THR A 59 8.02 18.01 -8.21
C THR A 59 8.21 18.25 -9.70
N VAL A 60 7.91 19.47 -10.15
CA VAL A 60 8.11 19.90 -11.53
C VAL A 60 9.03 21.12 -11.49
N LEU A 61 10.15 21.10 -12.21
CA LEU A 61 11.14 22.18 -12.27
C LEU A 61 11.59 22.63 -10.86
N GLY A 62 11.84 21.67 -9.97
CA GLY A 62 12.24 21.92 -8.58
C GLY A 62 11.14 22.47 -7.67
N ARG A 63 9.90 22.62 -8.14
CA ARG A 63 8.76 23.09 -7.33
C ARG A 63 7.78 21.96 -7.03
N PRO A 64 7.36 21.78 -5.77
CA PRO A 64 6.37 20.78 -5.43
C PRO A 64 5.00 21.16 -6.00
N VAL A 65 4.36 20.21 -6.67
CA VAL A 65 3.00 20.32 -7.17
C VAL A 65 2.07 19.70 -6.14
N HIS A 66 1.28 20.55 -5.48
CA HIS A 66 0.30 20.12 -4.49
C HIS A 66 -1.08 19.99 -5.12
N LEU A 67 -1.59 18.76 -5.16
CA LEU A 67 -2.95 18.45 -5.61
C LEU A 67 -3.79 18.03 -4.40
N PRO A 68 -4.69 18.89 -3.88
CA PRO A 68 -5.42 18.63 -2.62
C PRO A 68 -6.19 17.31 -2.63
N ILE A 69 -6.77 16.94 -3.77
CA ILE A 69 -7.52 15.69 -3.92
C ILE A 69 -6.66 14.45 -3.62
N ILE A 70 -5.37 14.47 -4.01
CA ILE A 70 -4.45 13.36 -3.78
C ILE A 70 -4.17 13.21 -2.28
N THR A 71 -4.01 14.30 -1.56
CA THR A 71 -3.82 14.28 -0.10
C THR A 71 -5.00 13.62 0.61
N TYR A 72 -6.23 13.94 0.23
CA TYR A 72 -7.43 13.31 0.80
C TYR A 72 -7.53 11.82 0.45
N LEU A 73 -7.18 11.45 -0.78
CA LEU A 73 -7.17 10.04 -1.20
C LEU A 73 -6.14 9.23 -0.41
N ASN A 74 -4.91 9.73 -0.27
CA ASN A 74 -3.85 9.10 0.52
C ASN A 74 -4.28 8.91 1.98
N MET A 75 -4.94 9.91 2.56
CA MET A 75 -5.48 9.83 3.92
C MET A 75 -6.62 8.81 4.05
N GLY A 76 -7.51 8.74 3.06
CA GLY A 76 -8.57 7.73 3.00
C GLY A 76 -8.04 6.30 2.92
N VAL A 77 -7.00 6.07 2.10
CA VAL A 77 -6.33 4.77 1.99
C VAL A 77 -5.63 4.42 3.31
N ARG A 78 -4.91 5.37 3.93
CA ARG A 78 -4.26 5.19 5.23
C ARG A 78 -5.25 4.78 6.31
N LEU A 79 -6.37 5.50 6.44
CA LEU A 79 -7.43 5.19 7.40
C LEU A 79 -8.03 3.80 7.14
N SER A 80 -8.29 3.45 5.88
CA SER A 80 -8.83 2.15 5.49
C SER A 80 -7.91 1.00 5.91
N PHE A 81 -6.59 1.16 5.73
CA PHE A 81 -5.60 0.17 6.16
C PHE A 81 -5.50 0.07 7.69
N LEU A 82 -5.56 1.19 8.40
CA LEU A 82 -5.55 1.19 9.87
C LEU A 82 -6.79 0.51 10.46
N VAL A 83 -7.97 0.75 9.87
CA VAL A 83 -9.20 0.05 10.24
C VAL A 83 -9.06 -1.45 9.97
N ALA A 84 -8.59 -1.84 8.79
CA ALA A 84 -8.35 -3.25 8.46
C ALA A 84 -7.34 -3.91 9.40
N ALA A 85 -6.30 -3.20 9.80
CA ALA A 85 -5.33 -3.68 10.78
C ALA A 85 -5.97 -3.89 12.15
N ALA A 86 -6.73 -2.91 12.64
CA ALA A 86 -7.42 -3.01 13.93
C ALA A 86 -8.40 -4.19 13.96
N THR A 87 -9.20 -4.37 12.90
CA THR A 87 -10.13 -5.51 12.82
C THR A 87 -9.39 -6.84 12.74
N THR A 88 -8.27 -6.90 12.02
CA THR A 88 -7.44 -8.11 11.91
C THR A 88 -6.80 -8.48 13.25
N ILE A 89 -6.26 -7.50 13.99
CA ILE A 89 -5.67 -7.71 15.32
C ILE A 89 -6.75 -8.17 16.31
N LEU A 90 -7.89 -7.46 16.37
CA LEU A 90 -9.01 -7.83 17.26
C LEU A 90 -9.55 -9.23 16.92
N GLY A 91 -9.75 -9.52 15.63
CA GLY A 91 -10.14 -10.85 15.16
C GLY A 91 -9.13 -11.93 15.56
N SER A 92 -7.84 -11.60 15.51
CA SER A 92 -6.75 -12.53 15.85
C SER A 92 -6.58 -12.77 17.36
N ILE A 93 -6.97 -11.82 18.20
CA ILE A 93 -7.01 -11.98 19.67
C ILE A 93 -8.26 -12.77 20.08
N PHE A 94 -9.42 -12.48 19.49
CA PHE A 94 -10.72 -13.03 19.91
C PHE A 94 -11.18 -14.27 19.12
N VAL A 95 -10.25 -15.05 18.56
CA VAL A 95 -10.49 -16.20 17.64
C VAL A 95 -11.59 -17.17 18.09
N ARG A 96 -11.75 -17.37 19.41
CA ARG A 96 -12.75 -18.28 19.98
C ARG A 96 -14.19 -17.79 19.83
N ARG A 97 -14.42 -16.49 19.72
CA ARG A 97 -15.78 -15.94 19.59
C ARG A 97 -16.22 -15.97 18.13
N SER A 98 -17.40 -16.53 17.86
CA SER A 98 -17.95 -16.67 16.50
C SER A 98 -18.09 -15.34 15.75
N TRP A 99 -18.34 -14.24 16.47
CA TRP A 99 -18.41 -12.89 15.89
C TRP A 99 -17.05 -12.39 15.38
N SER A 100 -15.93 -12.80 15.98
CA SER A 100 -14.58 -12.35 15.62
C SER A 100 -14.17 -12.82 14.21
N LYS A 101 -14.70 -13.96 13.77
CA LYS A 101 -14.44 -14.53 12.44
C LYS A 101 -14.93 -13.60 11.32
N LYS A 102 -15.92 -12.74 11.60
CA LYS A 102 -16.40 -11.72 10.65
C LYS A 102 -15.40 -10.57 10.47
N PHE A 103 -14.53 -10.34 11.45
CA PHE A 103 -13.51 -9.28 11.45
C PHE A 103 -12.17 -9.76 10.86
N ILE A 104 -11.93 -11.07 10.83
CA ILE A 104 -10.82 -11.67 10.05
C ILE A 104 -11.26 -11.72 8.59
N SER A 105 -11.19 -10.57 7.92
CA SER A 105 -11.48 -10.45 6.51
C SER A 105 -10.20 -10.20 5.73
N LEU A 106 -9.85 -11.12 4.83
CA LEU A 106 -8.83 -10.90 3.80
C LEU A 106 -9.23 -9.81 2.80
N ALA A 107 -10.37 -9.13 2.96
CA ALA A 107 -10.74 -7.97 2.15
C ALA A 107 -9.66 -6.89 2.19
N GLY A 108 -8.96 -6.70 3.30
CA GLY A 108 -7.82 -5.79 3.39
C GLY A 108 -6.65 -6.17 2.46
N LEU A 109 -6.54 -7.43 2.06
CA LEU A 109 -5.57 -7.91 1.06
C LEU A 109 -6.01 -7.63 -0.37
N LYS A 110 -7.32 -7.48 -0.63
CA LYS A 110 -7.85 -7.15 -1.96
C LYS A 110 -7.44 -5.74 -2.38
N THR A 111 -7.37 -4.81 -1.44
CA THR A 111 -7.03 -3.40 -1.70
C THR A 111 -5.62 -3.20 -2.28
N PRO A 112 -4.53 -3.75 -1.69
CA PRO A 112 -3.20 -3.64 -2.29
C PRO A 112 -3.10 -4.38 -3.63
N ILE A 113 -3.82 -5.50 -3.82
CA ILE A 113 -3.88 -6.19 -5.12
C ILE A 113 -4.60 -5.33 -6.17
N ALA A 114 -5.77 -4.78 -5.83
CA ALA A 114 -6.54 -3.90 -6.71
C ALA A 114 -5.77 -2.63 -7.05
N PHE A 115 -5.02 -2.09 -6.08
CA PHE A 115 -4.11 -0.96 -6.31
C PHE A 115 -3.03 -1.30 -7.35
N LEU A 116 -2.38 -2.47 -7.24
CA LEU A 116 -1.39 -2.91 -8.23
C LEU A 116 -1.98 -3.07 -9.64
N ILE A 117 -3.20 -3.62 -9.73
CA ILE A 117 -3.91 -3.76 -11.01
C ILE A 117 -4.21 -2.38 -11.60
N LEU A 118 -4.79 -1.47 -10.81
CA LEU A 118 -5.12 -0.12 -11.25
C LEU A 118 -3.87 0.65 -11.67
N LEU A 119 -2.79 0.51 -10.90
CA LEU A 119 -1.49 1.10 -11.23
C LEU A 119 -0.97 0.59 -12.57
N PHE A 120 -0.97 -0.73 -12.80
CA PHE A 120 -0.55 -1.33 -14.07
C PHE A 120 -1.37 -0.78 -15.24
N VAL A 121 -2.68 -0.67 -15.08
CA VAL A 121 -3.58 -0.10 -16.11
C VAL A 121 -3.22 1.36 -16.40
N CYS A 122 -3.01 2.18 -15.36
CA CYS A 122 -2.59 3.58 -15.54
C CYS A 122 -1.24 3.69 -16.27
N LEU A 123 -0.26 2.85 -15.91
CA LEU A 123 1.06 2.86 -16.56
C LEU A 123 0.98 2.46 -18.03
N GLU A 124 0.17 1.46 -18.39
CA GLU A 124 -0.06 1.07 -19.78
C GLU A 124 -0.79 2.17 -20.58
N ILE A 125 -1.73 2.89 -19.96
CA ILE A 125 -2.37 4.06 -20.61
C ILE A 125 -1.33 5.13 -20.92
N VAL A 126 -0.42 5.44 -19.98
CA VAL A 126 0.66 6.41 -20.18
C VAL A 126 1.59 5.96 -21.31
N LYS A 127 1.95 4.68 -21.36
CA LYS A 127 2.76 4.11 -22.43
C LYS A 127 2.11 4.24 -23.80
N ILE A 128 0.81 3.95 -23.91
CA ILE A 128 0.07 4.04 -25.18
C ILE A 128 -0.05 5.49 -25.65
N HIS A 129 -0.33 6.44 -24.75
CA HIS A 129 -0.56 7.84 -25.12
C HIS A 129 0.73 8.65 -25.31
N PHE A 130 1.77 8.37 -24.52
CA PHE A 130 2.98 9.18 -24.50
C PHE A 130 4.23 8.45 -25.03
N GLY A 131 4.15 7.14 -25.30
CA GLY A 131 5.31 6.34 -25.74
C GLY A 131 6.35 6.10 -24.63
N ILE A 132 6.01 6.46 -23.39
CA ILE A 132 6.90 6.47 -22.25
C ILE A 132 6.77 5.14 -21.47
N THR A 133 7.88 4.43 -21.27
CA THR A 133 7.88 3.19 -20.46
C THR A 133 8.36 3.47 -19.04
N ILE A 134 7.46 3.37 -18.07
CA ILE A 134 7.75 3.50 -16.64
C ILE A 134 7.74 2.09 -16.02
N PRO A 135 8.84 1.63 -15.40
CA PRO A 135 8.92 0.30 -14.82
C PRO A 135 8.03 0.20 -13.57
N ILE A 136 7.41 -0.98 -13.39
CA ILE A 136 6.57 -1.30 -12.23
C ILE A 136 7.40 -1.31 -10.94
N ILE A 137 8.72 -1.49 -11.00
CA ILE A 137 9.64 -1.39 -9.86
C ILE A 137 10.96 -0.82 -10.40
N GLY A 138 11.52 0.20 -9.76
CA GLY A 138 12.86 0.71 -10.09
C GLY A 138 12.87 2.20 -10.42
N ARG A 139 13.96 2.63 -11.07
CA ARG A 139 14.16 4.01 -11.55
C ARG A 139 14.06 3.99 -13.07
N SER A 140 13.32 4.92 -13.64
CA SER A 140 13.39 5.24 -15.07
C SER A 140 13.89 6.66 -15.19
N THR A 141 14.88 6.84 -16.06
CA THR A 141 15.35 8.14 -16.53
C THR A 141 14.73 8.36 -17.90
N LEU A 142 13.79 9.30 -17.98
CA LEU A 142 13.15 9.71 -19.22
C LEU A 142 13.75 11.01 -19.72
#